data_AF-A0A916RKH5-F1
#
_entry.id   AF-A0A916RKH5-F1
#
_cell.length_a   1.000
_cell.length_b   1.000
_cell.length_c   1.000
_cell.angle_alpha   90.00
_cell.angle_beta   90.00
_cell.angle_gamma   90.00
#
_symmetry.space_group_name_H-M   'P 1'
#
loop_
_entity.id
_entity.type
_entity.pdbx_description
1 polymer ?
#
loop_
_entity_poly.entity_id
_entity_poly.type
_entity_poly.pdbx_seq_one_letter_code
_entity_poly.pdbx_strand_id
1 'polypeptide(L)' 'MEVFIDGEWRTFDPRNNVPRIGRIVVARGRDATDIPLINSFGPHALKGFRVWTYEVSSTS' A
#
# COMPACT_ATOMS: atom_id res chain seq x y z
N MET A 1 1.15 -4.39 6.87
CA MET A 1 2.59 -4.66 7.12
C MET A 1 2.89 -6.02 6.53
N GLU A 2 4.11 -6.27 6.09
CA GLU A 2 4.55 -7.62 5.73
C GLU A 2 5.71 -7.96 6.67
N VAL A 3 5.76 -9.21 7.15
CA VAL A 3 6.87 -9.73 7.95
C VAL A 3 7.35 -11.02 7.32
N PHE A 4 8.66 -11.25 7.37
CA PHE A 4 9.29 -12.44 6.81
C PHE A 4 9.32 -13.54 7.86
N ILE A 5 8.58 -14.63 7.64
CA ILE A 5 8.46 -15.78 8.55
C ILE A 5 8.57 -17.05 7.71
N ASP A 6 9.38 -18.02 8.15
CA ASP A 6 9.57 -19.33 7.49
C ASP A 6 9.99 -19.24 6.01
N GLY A 7 10.75 -18.21 5.64
CA GLY A 7 11.22 -18.02 4.27
C GLY A 7 10.24 -17.30 3.36
N GLU A 8 9.09 -16.86 3.87
CA GLU A 8 8.04 -16.20 3.08
C GLU A 8 7.63 -14.84 3.68
N TRP A 9 7.29 -13.89 2.81
CA TRP A 9 6.67 -12.63 3.21
C TRP A 9 5.19 -12.86 3.50
N ARG A 10 4.77 -12.64 4.75
CA ARG A 10 3.38 -12.77 5.19
C ARG A 10 2.76 -11.41 5.46
N THR A 11 1.57 -11.16 4.92
CA THR A 11 0.80 -9.93 5.19
C THR A 11 0.20 -9.99 6.59
N PHE A 12 0.53 -9.01 7.42
CA PHE A 12 -0.09 -8.76 8.72
C PHE A 12 -0.72 -7.36 8.71
N ASP A 13 -2.03 -7.28 8.96
CA ASP A 13 -2.73 -6.02 9.21
C ASP A 13 -3.26 -5.99 10.65
N PRO A 14 -2.51 -5.40 11.61
CA PRO A 14 -2.90 -5.39 13.01
C PRO A 14 -4.14 -4.52 13.29
N ARG A 15 -4.63 -3.73 12.32
CA ARG A 15 -5.74 -2.79 12.54
C ARG A 15 -7.11 -3.42 12.39
N ASN A 16 -7.22 -4.57 11.72
CA ASN A 16 -8.53 -5.07 11.25
C ASN A 16 -8.80 -6.56 11.52
N ASN A 17 -7.82 -7.35 11.96
CA ASN A 17 -7.89 -8.79 12.30
C ASN A 17 -8.74 -9.71 11.37
N VAL A 18 -9.04 -9.25 10.15
CA VAL A 18 -9.88 -9.91 9.15
C VAL A 18 -9.19 -9.74 7.79
N PRO A 19 -9.04 -10.80 6.99
CA PRO A 19 -8.46 -10.71 5.64
C PRO A 19 -9.29 -9.77 4.77
N ARG A 20 -8.68 -8.69 4.26
CA ARG A 20 -9.34 -7.77 3.33
C ARG A 20 -9.22 -8.31 1.90
N ILE A 21 -10.35 -8.68 1.30
CA ILE A 21 -10.48 -8.86 -0.15
C ILE A 21 -10.20 -7.51 -0.84
N GLY A 22 -9.36 -7.51 -1.88
CA GLY A 22 -9.00 -6.29 -2.63
C GLY A 22 -7.76 -5.51 -2.16
N ARG A 23 -6.86 -6.11 -1.36
CA ARG A 23 -5.56 -5.50 -1.05
C ARG A 23 -4.66 -5.49 -2.28
N ILE A 24 -4.29 -4.30 -2.75
CA ILE A 24 -3.30 -4.10 -3.82
C ILE A 24 -2.01 -3.54 -3.20
N VAL A 25 -0.91 -4.29 -3.33
CA VAL A 25 0.41 -3.83 -2.86
C VAL A 25 0.97 -2.84 -3.89
N VAL A 26 1.19 -1.59 -3.48
CA VAL A 26 1.72 -0.53 -4.35
C VAL A 26 3.25 -0.42 -4.24
N ALA A 27 3.81 -0.59 -3.05
CA ALA A 27 5.25 -0.53 -2.82
C ALA A 27 5.66 -1.32 -1.56
N ARG A 28 6.95 -1.68 -1.46
CA ARG A 28 7.58 -2.31 -0.29
C ARG A 28 8.81 -1.50 0.12
N GLY A 29 8.96 -1.25 1.42
CA GLY A 29 10.07 -0.51 2.03
C GLY A 29 10.15 -0.84 3.51
N ARG A 30 11.22 -0.43 4.20
CA ARG A 30 11.36 -0.70 5.65
C ARG A 30 10.35 0.11 6.44
N ASP A 31 10.13 1.36 6.02
CA ASP A 31 9.14 2.27 6.60
C ASP A 31 8.62 3.29 5.58
N ALA A 32 7.80 4.24 6.05
CA ALA A 32 7.19 5.28 5.22
C ALA A 32 8.19 6.26 4.58
N THR A 33 9.43 6.32 5.09
CA THR A 33 10.52 7.13 4.52
C THR A 33 11.05 6.51 3.24
N ASP A 34 11.10 5.18 3.15
CA ASP A 34 11.52 4.47 1.94
C ASP A 34 10.42 4.49 0.85
N ILE A 35 9.15 4.65 1.25
CA ILE A 35 7.98 4.60 0.36
C ILE A 35 7.00 5.78 0.58
N PRO A 36 7.47 7.03 0.44
CA PRO A 36 6.59 8.19 0.61
C PRO A 36 5.59 8.27 -0.55
N LEU A 37 4.34 8.61 -0.23
CA LEU A 37 3.33 8.91 -1.25
C LEU A 37 3.69 10.17 -2.04
N ILE A 38 4.24 11.18 -1.36
CA ILE A 38 4.70 12.45 -1.95
C ILE A 38 6.03 12.80 -1.28
N ASN A 39 7.03 13.15 -2.09
CA ASN A 39 8.29 13.72 -1.63
C ASN A 39 8.43 15.11 -2.26
N SER A 40 8.60 16.16 -1.46
CA SER A 40 8.62 17.56 -1.94
C SER A 40 9.74 18.34 -1.24
N PHE A 41 10.46 19.14 -2.03
CA PHE A 41 11.54 20.01 -1.56
C PHE A 41 11.18 21.47 -1.86
N GLY A 42 10.92 22.25 -0.81
CA GLY A 42 10.36 23.60 -0.92
C GLY A 42 8.84 23.66 -0.61
N PRO A 43 8.22 24.86 -0.62
CA PRO A 43 6.83 25.03 -0.23
C PRO A 43 5.87 24.25 -1.14
N HIS A 44 5.08 23.34 -0.55
CA HIS A 44 4.08 22.55 -1.26
C HIS A 44 2.79 22.48 -0.45
N ALA A 45 1.65 22.73 -1.11
CA ALA A 45 0.32 22.63 -0.51
C ALA A 45 -0.52 21.61 -1.29
N LEU A 46 -0.78 20.45 -0.67
CA LEU A 46 -1.68 19.45 -1.25
C LEU A 46 -3.12 19.95 -1.18
N LYS A 47 -3.73 20.25 -2.33
CA LYS A 47 -5.11 20.77 -2.42
C LYS A 47 -6.16 19.68 -2.58
N GLY A 48 -5.76 18.47 -3.00
CA GLY A 48 -6.66 17.34 -3.14
C GLY A 48 -5.89 16.07 -3.42
N PHE A 49 -6.43 14.95 -2.94
CA PHE A 49 -5.90 13.62 -3.18
C PHE A 49 -7.07 12.66 -3.35
N ARG A 50 -7.15 12.00 -4.51
CA ARG A 50 -8.25 11.09 -4.85
C ARG A 50 -7.68 9.77 -5.35
N VAL A 51 -8.14 8.67 -4.77
CA VAL A 51 -7.77 7.30 -5.15
C VAL A 51 -9.04 6.59 -5.62
N TRP A 52 -8.95 5.84 -6.72
CA TRP A 52 -10.01 5.00 -7.24
C TRP A 52 -9.44 3.66 -7.69
N THR A 53 -10.28 2.63 -7.67
CA THR A 53 -9.98 1.30 -8.20
C THR A 53 -11.24 0.76 -8.87
N TYR A 54 -11.07 -0.06 -9.90
CA TYR A 54 -12.16 -0.72 -10.60
C TYR A 54 -11.83 -2.21 -10.73
N GLU A 55 -12.85 -3.05 -10.67
CA GLU A 55 -12.70 -4.46 -11.02
C GLU A 55 -12.47 -4.58 -12.53
N VAL A 56 -11.57 -5.48 -12.94
CA VAL A 56 -11.27 -5.74 -14.35
C VAL A 56 -11.82 -7.12 -14.68
N SER A 57 -12.68 -7.21 -15.70
CA SER A 57 -13.14 -8.50 -16.24
C SER A 57 -11.95 -9.27 -16.81
N SER A 58 -11.84 -10.57 -16.51
CA SER A 58 -10.80 -11.42 -17.08
C SER A 58 -10.92 -11.47 -18.60
N THR A 59 -9.93 -10.93 -19.31
CA THR A 59 -9.79 -11.18 -20.75
C THR A 59 -9.30 -12.62 -20.92
N SER A 60 -10.10 -13.44 -21.61
CA SER A 60 -9.74 -14.81 -22.00
C SER A 60 -8.62 -14.84 -23.04
#